data_AF-A0A368FVU5-F1
#
_entry.id   AF-A0A368FVU5-F1
#
_cell.length_a   1.000
_cell.length_b   1.000
_cell.length_c   1.000
_cell.angle_alpha   90.00
_cell.angle_beta   90.00
_cell.angle_gamma   90.00
#
_symmetry.space_group_name_H-M   'P 1'
#
loop_
_entity.id
_entity.type
_entity.pdbx_description
1 polymer ?
#
loop_
_entity_poly.entity_id
_entity_poly.type
_entity_poly.pdbx_seq_one_letter_code
_entity_poly.pdbx_strand_id
1 'polypeptide(L)'
;MNYASLKMERSEFEAYTSGDLVPPLNMMNCGCNQALGSMEESLARLRELIERQHALSSRIDEVERRLSVEEAELSEEFRKIMAMYPSQEYQKLKEQLAREEKETMEVCSLTSMLSSSSRSSGEAEEPVKERATSTAAEQ
;
A
#
# COMPACT_ATOMS: atom_id res chain seq x y z
N MET A 1 -10.70 13.42 77.83
CA MET A 1 -9.43 12.76 77.41
C MET A 1 -8.32 13.32 78.29
N ASN A 2 -7.46 12.50 78.89
CA ASN A 2 -6.38 12.95 79.79
C ASN A 2 -5.08 12.19 79.52
N TYR A 3 -3.95 12.68 80.06
CA TYR A 3 -2.62 12.10 79.85
C TYR A 3 -2.56 10.60 80.18
N ALA A 4 -3.20 10.18 81.28
CA ALA A 4 -3.24 8.79 81.71
C ALA A 4 -4.02 7.88 80.73
N SER A 5 -5.12 8.37 80.17
CA SER A 5 -5.94 7.63 79.20
C SER A 5 -5.21 7.40 77.87
N LEU A 6 -4.28 8.30 77.52
CA LEU A 6 -3.48 8.25 76.31
C LEU A 6 -2.13 7.55 76.50
N LYS A 7 -1.82 7.08 77.72
CA LYS A 7 -0.50 6.52 78.08
C LYS A 7 0.66 7.44 77.69
N MET A 8 0.46 8.75 77.87
CA MET A 8 1.41 9.79 77.50
C MET A 8 1.91 10.50 78.76
N GLU A 9 3.10 11.09 78.71
CA GLU A 9 3.63 11.85 79.83
C GLU A 9 2.78 13.10 80.08
N ARG A 10 2.67 13.51 81.34
CA ARG A 10 1.85 14.67 81.72
C ARG A 10 2.35 15.97 81.08
N SER A 11 3.66 16.17 81.06
CA SER A 11 4.35 17.32 80.44
C SER A 11 4.04 17.44 78.95
N GLU A 12 4.12 16.32 78.23
CA GLU A 12 3.81 16.22 76.80
C GLU A 12 2.33 16.48 76.52
N PHE A 13 1.42 15.91 77.33
CA PHE A 13 -0.02 16.19 77.22
C PHE A 13 -0.35 17.66 77.43
N GLU A 14 0.21 18.25 78.49
CA GLU A 14 0.00 19.66 78.80
C GLU A 14 0.50 20.53 77.65
N ALA A 15 1.69 20.26 77.10
CA ALA A 15 2.24 20.98 75.95
C ALA A 15 1.34 20.95 74.70
N TYR A 16 0.74 19.80 74.36
CA TYR A 16 -0.23 19.73 73.25
C TYR A 16 -1.54 20.49 73.54
N THR A 17 -1.99 20.50 74.80
CA THR A 17 -3.25 21.17 75.18
C THR A 17 -3.11 22.68 75.42
N SER A 18 -1.93 23.14 75.87
CA SER A 18 -1.60 24.56 76.04
C SER A 18 -1.30 25.25 74.72
N GLY A 19 -1.06 24.47 73.66
CA GLY A 19 -0.64 24.98 72.35
C GLY A 19 0.87 25.21 72.25
N ASP A 20 1.64 24.82 73.27
CA ASP A 20 3.11 24.88 73.25
C ASP A 20 3.73 23.86 72.27
N LEU A 21 3.06 22.71 72.09
CA LEU A 21 3.36 21.72 71.07
C LEU A 21 2.22 21.60 70.06
N VAL A 22 2.58 21.60 68.78
CA VAL A 22 1.64 21.29 67.69
C VAL A 22 1.65 19.77 67.50
N PRO A 23 0.48 19.11 67.29
CA PRO A 23 0.42 17.69 66.96
C PRO A 23 1.43 17.33 65.86
N PRO A 24 2.17 16.21 65.98
CA PRO A 24 3.19 15.85 65.01
C PRO A 24 2.57 15.80 63.61
N LEU A 25 3.08 16.63 62.70
CA LEU A 25 2.67 16.55 61.30
C LEU A 25 2.99 15.14 60.81
N ASN A 26 1.95 14.36 60.51
CA ASN A 26 2.10 12.98 60.09
C ASN A 26 3.02 12.93 58.86
N MET A 27 4.06 12.09 58.87
CA MET A 27 4.98 11.86 57.74
C MET A 27 4.23 11.50 56.43
N MET A 28 2.99 11.01 56.55
CA MET A 28 2.07 10.81 55.43
C MET A 28 1.69 12.11 54.71
N ASN A 29 1.60 13.26 55.40
CA ASN A 29 1.32 14.56 54.78
C ASN A 29 2.45 14.97 53.82
N CYS A 30 3.70 14.65 54.17
CA CYS A 30 4.87 14.80 53.31
C CYS A 30 4.75 13.90 52.05
N GLY A 31 4.34 12.64 52.25
CA GLY A 31 4.13 11.68 51.16
C GLY A 31 2.98 12.07 50.24
N CYS A 32 1.90 12.65 50.77
CA CYS A 32 0.79 13.17 49.97
C CYS A 32 1.24 14.33 49.07
N ASN A 33 2.04 15.27 49.57
CA ASN A 33 2.56 16.37 48.76
C ASN A 33 3.53 15.87 47.66
N GLN A 34 4.33 14.85 47.95
CA GLN A 34 5.18 14.21 46.96
C GLN A 34 4.38 13.46 45.88
N ALA A 35 3.33 12.74 46.29
CA ALA A 35 2.43 12.06 45.35
C ALA A 35 1.69 13.06 44.46
N LEU A 36 1.22 14.17 45.02
CA LEU A 36 0.59 15.25 44.26
C LEU A 36 1.56 15.86 43.23
N GLY A 37 2.80 16.16 43.62
CA GLY A 37 3.80 16.67 42.67
C GLY A 37 4.11 15.69 41.53
N SER A 38 4.19 14.39 41.83
CA SER A 38 4.37 13.33 40.80
C SER A 38 3.17 13.24 39.85
N MET A 39 1.95 13.39 40.38
CA MET A 39 0.73 13.42 39.56
C MET A 39 0.68 14.66 38.66
N GLU A 40 1.07 15.83 39.17
CA GLU A 40 1.16 17.06 38.39
C GLU A 40 2.17 16.94 37.24
N GLU A 41 3.35 16.37 37.51
CA GLU A 41 4.36 16.11 36.48
C GLU A 41 3.85 15.12 35.43
N SER A 42 3.17 14.06 35.87
CA SER A 42 2.57 13.06 34.97
C SER A 42 1.49 13.69 34.08
N LEU A 43 0.66 14.59 34.62
CA LEU A 43 -0.34 15.34 33.85
C LEU A 43 0.31 16.29 32.84
N ALA A 44 1.41 16.96 33.21
CA ALA A 44 2.15 17.81 32.28
C ALA A 44 2.71 16.99 31.11
N ARG A 45 3.30 15.83 31.37
CA ARG A 45 3.80 14.90 30.34
C ARG A 45 2.68 14.38 29.44
N LEU A 46 1.51 14.06 30.00
CA LEU A 46 0.35 13.62 29.22
C LEU A 46 -0.15 14.70 28.27
N ARG A 47 -0.20 15.96 28.72
CA ARG A 47 -0.57 17.09 27.85
C ARG A 47 0.40 17.25 26.69
N GLU A 48 1.69 17.19 26.97
CA GLU A 48 2.73 17.25 25.93
C GLU A 48 2.62 16.09 24.93
N LEU A 49 2.31 14.88 25.40
CA LEU A 49 2.07 13.73 24.52
C LEU A 49 0.85 13.91 23.64
N ILE A 50 -0.24 14.48 24.17
CA ILE A 50 -1.45 14.79 23.40
C ILE A 50 -1.14 15.82 22.31
N GLU A 51 -0.39 16.87 22.62
CA GLU A 51 0.03 17.87 21.63
C GLU A 51 0.90 17.26 20.53
N ARG A 52 1.88 16.41 20.90
CA ARG A 52 2.69 15.67 19.93
C ARG A 52 1.86 14.73 19.08
N GLN A 53 0.86 14.06 19.66
CA GLN A 53 -0.04 13.18 18.94
C GLN A 53 -0.87 13.94 17.91
N HIS A 54 -1.42 15.11 18.27
CA HIS A 54 -2.13 15.97 17.34
C HIS A 54 -1.23 16.44 16.20
N ALA A 55 -0.02 16.90 16.52
CA ALA A 55 0.95 17.32 15.50
C ALA A 55 1.34 16.18 14.55
N LEU A 56 1.49 14.96 15.07
CA LEU A 56 1.78 13.78 14.26
C LEU A 56 0.59 13.41 13.37
N SER A 57 -0.63 13.44 13.90
CA SER A 57 -1.85 13.20 13.13
C SER A 57 -1.96 14.15 11.95
N SER A 58 -1.79 15.46 12.18
CA SER A 58 -1.84 16.44 11.10
C SER A 58 -0.77 16.24 10.03
N ARG A 59 0.41 15.74 10.41
CA ARG A 59 1.47 15.40 9.45
C ARG A 59 1.13 14.16 8.64
N ILE A 60 0.47 13.17 9.24
CA ILE A 60 -0.01 11.98 8.54
C ILE A 60 -1.07 12.38 7.52
N ASP A 61 -2.07 13.17 7.93
CA ASP A 61 -3.14 13.64 7.05
C ASP A 61 -2.59 14.39 5.82
N GLU A 62 -1.57 15.23 6.02
CA GLU A 62 -0.93 15.96 4.92
C GLU A 62 -0.14 15.02 3.98
N VAL A 63 0.54 14.01 4.52
CA VAL A 63 1.24 13.01 3.70
C VAL A 63 0.25 12.17 2.90
N GLU A 64 -0.84 11.72 3.51
CA GLU A 64 -1.90 10.97 2.84
C GLU A 64 -2.51 11.77 1.69
N ARG A 65 -2.80 13.07 1.92
CA ARG A 65 -3.32 13.97 0.89
C ARG A 65 -2.33 14.11 -0.27
N ARG A 66 -1.04 14.26 0.01
CA ARG A 66 0.00 14.36 -1.03
C ARG A 66 0.14 13.07 -1.84
N LEU A 67 0.18 11.92 -1.17
CA LEU A 67 0.26 10.62 -1.83
C LEU A 67 -0.95 10.38 -2.73
N SER A 68 -2.15 10.76 -2.30
CA SER A 68 -3.36 10.65 -3.13
C SER A 68 -3.29 11.49 -4.41
N VAL A 69 -2.71 12.68 -4.35
CA VAL A 69 -2.48 13.53 -5.54
C VAL A 69 -1.45 12.88 -6.46
N GLU A 70 -0.29 12.46 -5.92
CA GLU A 70 0.77 11.81 -6.70
C GLU A 70 0.28 10.51 -7.36
N GLU A 71 -0.53 9.71 -6.66
CA GLU A 71 -1.17 8.50 -7.20
C GLU A 71 -2.13 8.83 -8.35
N ALA A 72 -2.94 9.88 -8.22
CA ALA A 72 -3.87 10.30 -9.25
C ALA A 72 -3.13 10.81 -10.51
N GLU A 73 -2.09 11.62 -10.32
CA GLU A 73 -1.22 12.12 -11.40
C GLU A 73 -0.53 10.97 -12.14
N LEU A 74 0.09 10.04 -11.40
CA LEU A 74 0.75 8.87 -12.00
C LEU A 74 -0.24 8.00 -12.78
N SER A 75 -1.43 7.78 -12.21
CA SER A 75 -2.50 7.02 -12.88
C SER A 75 -2.99 7.69 -14.15
N GLU A 76 -3.04 9.02 -14.18
CA GLU A 76 -3.37 9.77 -15.39
C GLU A 76 -2.28 9.64 -16.45
N GLU A 77 -1.00 9.71 -16.08
CA GLU A 77 0.11 9.50 -17.01
C GLU A 77 0.10 8.10 -17.62
N PHE A 78 -0.13 7.05 -16.81
CA PHE A 78 -0.33 5.70 -17.34
C PHE A 78 -1.52 5.63 -18.31
N ARG A 79 -2.63 6.29 -18.00
CA ARG A 79 -3.80 6.35 -18.88
C ARG A 79 -3.47 7.02 -20.22
N LYS A 80 -2.71 8.12 -20.20
CA LYS A 80 -2.25 8.82 -21.42
C LYS A 80 -1.38 7.90 -22.28
N ILE A 81 -0.40 7.23 -21.67
CA ILE A 81 0.49 6.29 -22.37
C ILE A 81 -0.31 5.14 -22.99
N MET A 82 -1.24 4.55 -22.23
CA MET A 82 -2.11 3.47 -22.70
C MET A 82 -3.02 3.92 -23.85
N ALA A 83 -3.52 5.16 -23.82
CA ALA A 83 -4.33 5.72 -24.91
C ALA A 83 -3.52 5.97 -26.19
N MET A 84 -2.20 6.17 -26.08
CA MET A 84 -1.29 6.30 -27.22
C MET A 84 -0.82 4.94 -27.77
N TYR A 85 -1.19 3.83 -27.12
CA TYR A 85 -0.83 2.47 -27.53
C TYR A 85 -2.04 1.71 -28.11
N PRO A 86 -1.87 0.93 -29.20
CA PRO A 86 -0.67 0.79 -30.03
C PRO A 86 -0.37 2.09 -30.77
N SER A 87 0.91 2.36 -31.03
CA SER A 87 1.31 3.60 -31.70
C SER A 87 0.67 3.70 -33.09
N GLN A 88 0.40 4.94 -33.53
CA GLN A 88 -0.17 5.17 -34.86
C GLN A 88 0.72 4.61 -35.97
N GLU A 89 2.04 4.70 -35.81
CA GLU A 89 3.01 4.11 -36.75
C GLU A 89 2.91 2.58 -36.79
N TYR A 90 2.70 1.93 -35.65
CA TYR A 90 2.45 0.49 -35.61
C TYR A 90 1.17 0.11 -36.37
N GLN A 91 0.09 0.88 -36.20
CA GLN A 91 -1.16 0.64 -36.92
C GLN A 91 -0.97 0.81 -38.44
N LYS A 92 -0.30 1.88 -38.88
CA LYS A 92 0.03 2.09 -40.30
C LYS A 92 0.85 0.93 -40.88
N LEU A 93 1.85 0.47 -40.14
CA LEU A 93 2.69 -0.66 -40.57
C LEU A 93 1.87 -1.94 -40.70
N LYS A 94 0.97 -2.21 -39.74
CA LYS A 94 0.04 -3.36 -39.80
C LYS A 94 -0.87 -3.30 -41.03
N GLU A 95 -1.40 -2.12 -41.37
CA GLU A 95 -2.22 -1.92 -42.57
C GLU A 95 -1.42 -2.06 -43.88
N GLN A 96 -0.16 -1.62 -43.90
CA GLN A 96 0.73 -1.82 -45.04
C GLN A 96 1.04 -3.30 -45.26
N LEU A 97 1.39 -4.02 -44.19
CA LEU A 97 1.68 -5.45 -44.25
C LEU A 97 0.48 -6.25 -44.79
N ALA A 98 -0.74 -5.95 -44.31
CA ALA A 98 -1.95 -6.63 -44.76
C ALA A 98 -2.27 -6.35 -46.25
N ARG A 99 -1.94 -5.16 -46.76
CA ARG A 99 -2.09 -4.83 -48.19
C ARG A 99 -1.08 -5.59 -49.03
N GLU A 100 0.18 -5.59 -48.62
CA GLU A 100 1.24 -6.30 -49.34
C GLU A 100 1.02 -7.82 -49.32
N GLU A 101 0.56 -8.39 -48.20
CA GLU A 101 0.17 -9.80 -48.11
C GLU A 101 -0.97 -10.14 -49.08
N LYS A 102 -1.97 -9.27 -49.20
CA LYS A 102 -3.06 -9.45 -50.16
C LYS A 102 -2.57 -9.37 -51.61
N GLU A 103 -1.78 -8.36 -51.94
CA GLU A 103 -1.23 -8.19 -53.29
C GLU A 103 -0.33 -9.38 -53.69
N THR A 104 0.56 -9.81 -52.77
CA THR A 104 1.42 -10.98 -53.00
C THR A 104 0.61 -12.27 -53.14
N MET A 105 -0.44 -12.47 -52.34
CA MET A 105 -1.35 -13.59 -52.48
C MET A 105 -2.10 -13.58 -53.82
N GLU A 106 -2.55 -12.42 -54.29
CA GLU A 106 -3.20 -12.27 -55.59
C GLU A 106 -2.23 -12.60 -56.74
N VAL A 107 -1.00 -12.08 -56.69
CA VAL A 107 0.04 -12.39 -57.69
C VAL A 107 0.39 -13.88 -57.69
N CYS A 108 0.57 -14.50 -56.51
CA CYS A 108 0.81 -15.93 -56.40
C CYS A 108 -0.37 -16.77 -56.91
N SER A 109 -1.61 -16.33 -56.68
CA SER A 109 -2.82 -16.99 -57.18
C SER A 109 -2.91 -16.91 -58.71
N LEU A 110 -2.65 -15.74 -59.29
CA LEU A 110 -2.60 -15.55 -60.75
C LEU A 110 -1.45 -16.35 -61.37
N THR A 111 -0.29 -16.39 -60.72
CA THR A 111 0.86 -17.18 -61.17
C THR A 111 0.56 -18.68 -61.10
N SER A 112 -0.20 -19.13 -60.10
CA SER A 112 -0.66 -20.52 -60.00
C SER A 112 -1.70 -20.87 -61.07
N MET A 113 -2.60 -19.95 -61.42
CA MET A 113 -3.57 -20.10 -62.53
C MET A 113 -2.87 -20.15 -63.90
N LEU A 114 -1.84 -19.32 -64.10
CA LEU A 114 -1.04 -19.32 -65.32
C LEU A 114 -0.14 -20.56 -65.40
N SER A 115 0.47 -20.98 -64.29
CA SER A 115 1.32 -22.18 -64.22
C SER A 115 0.54 -23.49 -64.40
N SER A 116 -0.73 -23.53 -63.97
CA SER A 116 -1.64 -24.65 -64.23
C SER A 116 -2.21 -24.63 -65.65
N SER A 117 -2.42 -23.46 -66.26
CA SER A 117 -2.81 -23.34 -67.68
C SER A 117 -1.68 -23.69 -68.65
N SER A 118 -0.41 -23.44 -68.30
CA SER A 118 0.75 -23.76 -69.16
C SER A 118 1.15 -25.25 -69.18
N ARG A 119 0.44 -26.12 -68.44
CA ARG A 119 0.64 -27.59 -68.50
C ARG A 119 -0.61 -28.38 -68.94
N SER A 120 -1.65 -27.73 -69.45
CA SER A 120 -2.84 -28.42 -70.00
C SER A 120 -2.79 -28.53 -71.54
N SER A 121 -1.66 -29.00 -72.06
CA SER A 121 -1.55 -29.56 -73.41
C SER A 121 -0.42 -30.57 -73.39
N GLY A 122 -0.76 -31.84 -73.17
CA GLY A 122 0.23 -32.92 -73.13
C GLY A 122 -0.17 -34.08 -72.24
N GLU A 123 -0.88 -35.01 -72.86
CA GLU A 123 -0.90 -36.46 -72.57
C GLU A 123 -1.66 -36.97 -71.33
N ALA A 124 -2.56 -37.89 -71.65
CA ALA A 124 -3.19 -38.83 -70.74
C ALA A 124 -2.13 -39.79 -70.19
N GLU A 125 -2.14 -40.02 -68.87
CA GLU A 125 -1.91 -41.35 -68.30
C GLU A 125 -2.64 -41.48 -66.95
N GLU A 126 -3.08 -42.71 -66.72
CA GLU A 126 -3.95 -43.20 -65.66
C GLU A 126 -3.30 -43.28 -64.27
N PRO A 127 -4.07 -43.58 -63.20
CA PRO A 127 -3.71 -43.27 -61.83
C PRO A 127 -2.90 -44.38 -61.15
N VAL A 128 -1.75 -44.03 -60.57
CA VAL A 128 -1.06 -44.91 -59.62
C VAL A 128 -1.45 -44.53 -58.20
N LYS A 129 -2.31 -45.36 -57.61
CA LYS A 129 -2.52 -45.50 -56.16
C LYS A 129 -1.22 -45.95 -55.51
N GLU A 130 -0.81 -45.34 -54.41
CA GLU A 130 -0.14 -45.98 -53.28
C GLU A 130 -0.09 -45.01 -52.09
N ARG A 131 -1.06 -45.12 -51.17
CA ARG A 131 -1.01 -45.91 -49.93
C ARG A 131 -0.21 -45.20 -48.83
N ALA A 132 -0.96 -44.60 -47.91
CA ALA A 132 -0.49 -44.01 -46.68
C ALA A 132 0.32 -45.00 -45.82
N THR A 133 1.42 -44.52 -45.25
CA THR A 133 2.03 -45.08 -44.06
C THR A 133 1.96 -44.03 -42.96
N SER A 134 1.04 -44.26 -42.03
CA SER A 134 1.00 -43.59 -40.75
C SER A 134 2.20 -44.01 -39.91
N THR A 135 2.83 -43.08 -39.23
CA THR A 135 3.52 -43.40 -37.98
C THR A 135 3.36 -42.20 -37.06
N ALA A 136 2.25 -42.19 -36.33
CA ALA A 136 2.05 -41.31 -35.19
C ALA A 136 2.90 -41.84 -34.04
N ALA A 137 3.61 -40.93 -33.40
CA ALA A 137 4.53 -41.16 -32.29
C ALA A 137 3.79 -41.59 -31.02
N GLU A 138 4.36 -42.56 -30.32
CA GLU A 138 4.13 -42.81 -28.89
C GLU A 138 5.13 -42.00 -28.05
N GLN A 139 4.63 -41.58 -26.89
CA GLN A 139 5.29 -41.02 -25.69
C GLN A 139 5.33 -39.50 -25.54
#